data_AF-X1BKU5-F1
#
_entry.id   AF-X1BKU5-F1
#
_cell.length_a   1.000
_cell.length_b   1.000
_cell.length_c   1.000
_cell.angle_alpha   90.00
_cell.angle_beta   90.00
_cell.angle_gamma   90.00
#
_symmetry.space_group_name_H-M   'P 1'
#
loop_
_entity.id
_entity.type
_entity.pdbx_description
1 polymer ?
#
loop_
_entity_poly.entity_id
_entity_poly.type
_entity_poly.pdbx_seq_one_letter_code
_entity_poly.pdbx_strand_id
1 'polypeptide(L)'
;MKYYSYFPGCSAEAAASPLGLSVLPVAKELDMDLAELEDWNCCGSTPFGSVDKLAAACMAARNLALAEKTGLDLVTPCSNCFVVLHSANTQLKELPRLREQVDKALAVAKLKYSGGVRVRHLAEVLYTDITPEVIGARVTKPLKGLKVAPYYGCQLVRPNGFDDPESPHSLDELVASLGADAVSWELKARCCGSSLIMSEPDVALELINKLLRNAQENGAQCLVTPCPLCHINLD
;
A
#
# COMPACT_ATOMS: atom_id res chain seq x y z
N MET A 1 15.95 0.35 -16.52
CA MET A 1 14.52 0.64 -16.44
C MET A 1 13.79 -0.60 -15.98
N LYS A 2 12.94 -0.48 -14.95
CA LYS A 2 12.14 -1.58 -14.38
C LYS A 2 10.67 -1.40 -14.76
N TYR A 3 9.96 -2.48 -15.06
CA TYR A 3 8.59 -2.43 -15.57
C TYR A 3 7.64 -3.17 -14.63
N TYR A 4 6.51 -2.53 -14.30
CA TYR A 4 5.49 -3.10 -13.43
C TYR A 4 4.09 -2.80 -13.98
N SER A 5 3.15 -3.69 -13.70
CA SER A 5 1.73 -3.32 -13.72
C SER A 5 1.41 -2.47 -12.50
N TYR A 6 0.57 -1.45 -12.67
CA TYR A 6 0.26 -0.49 -11.62
C TYR A 6 -1.23 -0.45 -11.31
N PHE A 7 -1.55 -0.58 -10.02
CA PHE A 7 -2.89 -0.41 -9.48
C PHE A 7 -2.90 0.77 -8.49
N PRO A 8 -3.41 1.95 -8.90
CA PRO A 8 -3.39 3.15 -8.06
C PRO A 8 -4.29 3.01 -6.83
N GLY A 9 -5.45 2.35 -7.00
CA GLY A 9 -6.49 2.26 -5.99
C GLY A 9 -7.31 3.54 -5.86
N CYS A 10 -8.55 3.41 -5.37
CA CYS A 10 -9.53 4.51 -5.41
C CYS A 10 -9.16 5.73 -4.55
N SER A 11 -8.57 5.53 -3.36
CA SER A 11 -8.27 6.66 -2.47
C SER A 11 -7.14 7.54 -3.01
N ALA A 12 -6.17 6.97 -3.71
CA ALA A 12 -5.06 7.70 -4.30
C ALA A 12 -5.48 8.57 -5.49
N GLU A 13 -6.64 8.29 -6.11
CA GLU A 13 -7.22 9.13 -7.16
C GLU A 13 -8.16 10.22 -6.64
N ALA A 14 -8.58 10.13 -5.38
CA ALA A 14 -9.60 11.00 -4.81
C ALA A 14 -9.10 11.66 -3.51
N ALA A 15 -9.55 11.14 -2.37
CA ALA A 15 -9.36 11.77 -1.06
C ALA A 15 -7.91 11.84 -0.57
N ALA A 16 -7.01 11.01 -1.11
CA ALA A 16 -5.56 11.04 -0.86
C ALA A 16 -4.77 11.30 -2.15
N SER A 17 -5.27 12.19 -3.01
CA SER A 17 -4.67 12.53 -4.30
C SER A 17 -3.19 12.93 -4.27
N PRO A 18 -2.62 13.53 -3.19
CA PRO A 18 -1.18 13.81 -3.16
C PRO A 18 -0.30 12.56 -3.34
N LEU A 19 -0.77 11.38 -2.91
CA LEU A 19 -0.05 10.13 -3.15
C LEU A 19 -0.11 9.74 -4.63
N GLY A 20 -1.29 9.74 -5.26
CA GLY A 20 -1.42 9.42 -6.69
C GLY A 20 -0.64 10.38 -7.59
N LEU A 21 -0.66 11.68 -7.27
CA LEU A 21 0.06 12.72 -8.01
C LEU A 21 1.58 12.60 -7.92
N SER A 22 2.11 12.07 -6.81
CA SER A 22 3.57 11.97 -6.59
C SER A 22 4.18 10.68 -7.13
N VAL A 23 3.41 9.59 -7.25
CA VAL A 23 3.94 8.28 -7.65
C VAL A 23 4.52 8.27 -9.07
N LEU A 24 3.77 8.73 -10.07
CA LEU A 24 4.22 8.65 -11.48
C LEU A 24 5.45 9.54 -11.77
N PRO A 25 5.52 10.80 -11.28
CA PRO A 25 6.73 11.61 -11.42
C PRO A 25 7.96 10.98 -10.75
N VAL A 26 7.81 10.44 -9.54
CA VAL A 26 8.91 9.78 -8.82
C VAL A 26 9.36 8.51 -9.53
N ALA A 27 8.41 7.70 -10.03
CA ALA A 27 8.72 6.50 -10.80
C ALA A 27 9.58 6.82 -12.03
N LYS A 28 9.23 7.88 -12.77
CA LYS A 28 10.00 8.34 -13.93
C LYS A 28 11.45 8.70 -13.58
N GLU A 29 11.67 9.44 -12.49
CA GLU A 29 13.02 9.82 -12.04
C GLU A 29 13.86 8.62 -11.57
N LEU A 30 13.19 7.54 -11.14
CA LEU A 30 13.83 6.30 -10.69
C LEU A 30 13.93 5.24 -11.80
N ASP A 31 13.71 5.62 -13.06
CA ASP A 31 13.72 4.70 -14.20
C ASP A 31 12.75 3.51 -14.01
N MET A 32 11.58 3.77 -13.42
CA MET A 32 10.47 2.84 -13.28
C MET A 32 9.34 3.19 -14.26
N ASP A 33 8.85 2.19 -14.97
CA ASP A 33 7.63 2.26 -15.76
C ASP A 33 6.50 1.56 -15.01
N LEU A 34 5.47 2.35 -14.67
CA LEU A 34 4.28 1.93 -13.94
C LEU A 34 3.10 1.95 -14.90
N ALA A 35 2.85 0.83 -15.58
CA ALA A 35 1.77 0.71 -16.54
C ALA A 35 0.44 0.48 -15.81
N GLU A 36 -0.39 1.52 -15.72
CA GLU A 36 -1.69 1.41 -15.06
C GLU A 36 -2.58 0.37 -15.72
N LEU A 37 -3.26 -0.45 -14.91
CA LEU A 37 -4.22 -1.43 -15.40
C LEU A 37 -5.41 -0.74 -16.07
N GLU A 38 -5.69 -1.02 -17.34
CA GLU A 38 -6.91 -0.51 -17.96
C GLU A 38 -8.15 -1.14 -17.32
N ASP A 39 -9.18 -0.32 -17.08
CA ASP A 39 -10.49 -0.75 -16.58
C ASP A 39 -10.40 -1.45 -15.21
N TRP A 40 -9.50 -1.03 -14.30
CA TRP A 40 -9.46 -1.58 -12.94
C TRP A 40 -10.70 -1.16 -12.10
N ASN A 41 -11.03 -1.95 -11.08
CA ASN A 41 -12.09 -1.61 -10.10
C ASN A 41 -11.53 -1.52 -8.67
N CYS A 42 -12.28 -0.95 -7.72
CA CYS A 42 -11.89 -0.93 -6.32
C CYS A 42 -11.48 -2.34 -5.84
N CYS A 43 -10.40 -2.45 -5.05
CA CYS A 43 -9.90 -3.74 -4.58
C CYS A 43 -10.90 -4.51 -3.70
N GLY A 44 -11.98 -3.87 -3.25
CA GLY A 44 -12.94 -4.47 -2.33
C GLY A 44 -12.49 -4.38 -0.89
N SER A 45 -11.98 -3.19 -0.51
CA SER A 45 -11.54 -2.77 0.84
C SER A 45 -12.21 -3.52 2.00
N THR A 46 -11.51 -3.61 3.15
CA THR A 46 -11.90 -4.34 4.37
C THR A 46 -13.40 -4.41 4.69
N PRO A 47 -14.22 -3.34 4.56
CA PRO A 47 -15.67 -3.44 4.79
C PRO A 47 -16.41 -4.47 3.91
N PHE A 48 -15.97 -4.72 2.67
CA PHE A 48 -16.57 -5.75 1.84
C PHE A 48 -16.21 -7.15 2.33
N GLY A 49 -14.94 -7.37 2.68
CA GLY A 49 -14.46 -8.67 3.18
C GLY A 49 -15.12 -9.13 4.48
N SER A 50 -15.62 -8.20 5.31
CA SER A 50 -16.36 -8.52 6.54
C SER A 50 -17.83 -8.88 6.30
N VAL A 51 -18.41 -8.47 5.17
CA VAL A 51 -19.83 -8.70 4.84
C VAL A 51 -19.99 -9.84 3.84
N ASP A 52 -19.24 -9.84 2.75
CA ASP A 52 -19.30 -10.85 1.69
C ASP A 52 -17.91 -11.18 1.15
N LYS A 53 -17.39 -12.32 1.59
CA LYS A 53 -16.07 -12.83 1.20
C LYS A 53 -15.98 -13.15 -0.29
N LEU A 54 -17.06 -13.65 -0.90
CA LEU A 54 -17.05 -14.00 -2.32
C LEU A 54 -17.01 -12.73 -3.16
N ALA A 55 -17.84 -11.74 -2.84
CA ALA A 55 -17.84 -10.46 -3.55
C ALA A 55 -16.48 -9.75 -3.45
N ALA A 56 -15.89 -9.72 -2.25
CA ALA A 56 -14.56 -9.16 -2.04
C ALA A 56 -13.48 -9.89 -2.87
N ALA A 57 -13.49 -11.23 -2.86
CA ALA A 57 -12.57 -12.03 -3.66
C ALA A 57 -12.75 -11.80 -5.16
N CYS A 58 -14.00 -11.72 -5.66
CA CYS A 58 -14.28 -11.43 -7.07
C CYS A 58 -13.74 -10.06 -7.51
N MET A 59 -13.93 -9.01 -6.69
CA MET A 59 -13.44 -7.66 -7.01
C MET A 59 -11.91 -7.61 -7.09
N ALA A 60 -11.22 -8.23 -6.13
CA ALA A 60 -9.76 -8.33 -6.14
C ALA A 60 -9.25 -9.20 -7.31
N ALA A 61 -9.88 -10.35 -7.54
CA ALA A 61 -9.51 -11.29 -8.60
C ALA A 61 -9.63 -10.69 -10.00
N ARG A 62 -10.59 -9.78 -10.22
CA ARG A 62 -10.72 -9.07 -11.49
C ARG A 62 -9.45 -8.26 -11.80
N ASN A 63 -8.94 -7.50 -10.82
CA ASN A 63 -7.69 -6.75 -11.01
C ASN A 63 -6.47 -7.66 -11.16
N LEU A 64 -6.42 -8.78 -10.43
CA LEU A 64 -5.38 -9.79 -10.60
C LEU A 64 -5.40 -10.42 -12.01
N ALA A 65 -6.59 -10.70 -12.55
CA ALA A 65 -6.75 -11.21 -13.91
C ALA A 65 -6.31 -10.20 -14.97
N LEU A 66 -6.55 -8.90 -14.76
CA LEU A 66 -6.06 -7.84 -15.63
C LEU A 66 -4.52 -7.76 -15.59
N ALA A 67 -3.93 -7.79 -14.39
CA ALA A 67 -2.49 -7.79 -14.21
C ALA A 67 -1.81 -9.03 -14.83
N GLU A 68 -2.42 -10.22 -14.71
CA GLU A 68 -1.84 -11.47 -15.24
C GLU A 68 -1.60 -11.42 -16.75
N LYS A 69 -2.42 -10.67 -17.50
CA LYS A 69 -2.25 -10.48 -18.95
C LYS A 69 -0.97 -9.74 -19.33
N THR A 70 -0.42 -8.96 -18.41
CA THR A 70 0.81 -8.18 -18.65
C THR A 70 2.07 -9.01 -18.48
N GLY A 71 2.00 -10.11 -17.71
CA GLY A 71 3.17 -10.89 -17.31
C GLY A 71 4.12 -10.18 -16.35
N LEU A 72 3.73 -9.03 -15.77
CA LEU A 72 4.52 -8.23 -14.84
C LEU A 72 4.02 -8.37 -13.40
N ASP A 73 4.87 -8.04 -12.43
CA ASP A 73 4.47 -7.86 -11.03
C ASP A 73 3.44 -6.72 -10.92
N LEU A 74 2.44 -6.90 -10.05
CA LEU A 74 1.42 -5.89 -9.76
C LEU A 74 1.84 -5.04 -8.56
N VAL A 75 2.01 -3.75 -8.77
CA VAL A 75 2.43 -2.79 -7.74
C VAL A 75 1.28 -1.86 -7.37
N THR A 76 1.12 -1.60 -6.07
CA THR A 76 0.15 -0.63 -5.56
C THR A 76 0.77 0.26 -4.47
N PRO A 77 0.42 1.55 -4.40
CA PRO A 77 0.92 2.45 -3.36
C PRO A 77 0.06 2.43 -2.10
N CYS A 78 -0.91 1.51 -1.99
CA CYS A 78 -1.85 1.46 -0.88
C CYS A 78 -1.73 0.15 -0.10
N SER A 79 -1.38 0.23 1.19
CA SER A 79 -1.23 -0.94 2.07
C SER A 79 -2.48 -1.81 2.14
N ASN A 80 -3.68 -1.21 2.12
CA ASN A 80 -4.93 -1.99 2.13
C ASN A 80 -5.15 -2.72 0.80
N CYS A 81 -4.88 -2.06 -0.33
CA CYS A 81 -4.98 -2.70 -1.63
C CYS A 81 -4.00 -3.86 -1.76
N PHE A 82 -2.77 -3.68 -1.26
CA PHE A 82 -1.76 -4.73 -1.19
C PHE A 82 -2.27 -5.95 -0.42
N VAL A 83 -2.75 -5.77 0.82
CA VAL A 83 -3.25 -6.89 1.64
C VAL A 83 -4.44 -7.58 0.99
N VAL A 84 -5.40 -6.83 0.44
CA VAL A 84 -6.61 -7.41 -0.17
C VAL A 84 -6.27 -8.22 -1.43
N LEU A 85 -5.46 -7.66 -2.33
CA LEU A 85 -5.04 -8.33 -3.56
C LEU A 85 -4.16 -9.55 -3.26
N HIS A 86 -3.21 -9.42 -2.33
CA HIS A 86 -2.37 -10.53 -1.90
C HIS A 86 -3.21 -11.65 -1.26
N SER A 87 -4.11 -11.31 -0.34
CA SER A 87 -5.01 -12.26 0.31
C SER A 87 -5.90 -12.99 -0.68
N ALA A 88 -6.51 -12.27 -1.64
CA ALA A 88 -7.30 -12.89 -2.70
C ALA A 88 -6.46 -13.87 -3.54
N ASN A 89 -5.24 -13.48 -3.92
CA ASN A 89 -4.34 -14.35 -4.66
C ASN A 89 -4.01 -15.65 -3.90
N THR A 90 -3.70 -15.54 -2.60
CA THR A 90 -3.45 -16.70 -1.73
C THR A 90 -4.70 -17.57 -1.60
N GLN A 91 -5.85 -16.98 -1.30
CA GLN A 91 -7.10 -17.71 -1.12
C GLN A 91 -7.51 -18.46 -2.40
N LEU A 92 -7.31 -17.89 -3.59
CA LEU A 92 -7.62 -18.57 -4.84
C LEU A 92 -6.70 -19.77 -5.14
N LYS A 93 -5.48 -19.79 -4.57
CA LYS A 93 -4.57 -20.93 -4.65
C LYS A 93 -4.95 -22.03 -3.65
N GLU A 94 -5.35 -21.63 -2.44
CA GLU A 94 -5.54 -22.53 -1.32
C GLU A 94 -6.98 -23.05 -1.17
N LEU A 95 -7.98 -22.35 -1.71
CA LEU A 95 -9.39 -22.64 -1.53
C LEU A 95 -10.09 -22.96 -2.87
N PRO A 96 -10.06 -24.24 -3.33
CA PRO A 96 -10.62 -24.63 -4.63
C PRO A 96 -12.09 -24.26 -4.83
N ARG A 97 -12.90 -24.32 -3.77
CA ARG A 97 -14.34 -23.95 -3.83
C ARG A 97 -14.53 -22.46 -4.12
N LEU A 98 -13.75 -21.61 -3.43
CA LEU A 98 -13.79 -20.17 -3.66
C LEU A 98 -13.31 -19.86 -5.09
N ARG A 99 -12.22 -20.52 -5.53
CA ARG A 99 -11.71 -20.39 -6.89
C ARG A 99 -12.77 -20.69 -7.94
N GLU A 100 -13.50 -21.79 -7.81
CA GLU A 100 -14.56 -22.16 -8.76
C GLU A 100 -15.66 -21.08 -8.85
N GLN A 101 -16.05 -20.49 -7.71
CA GLN A 101 -17.05 -19.42 -7.68
C GLN A 101 -16.52 -18.13 -8.32
N VAL A 102 -15.28 -17.77 -8.04
CA VAL A 102 -14.62 -16.60 -8.62
C VAL A 102 -14.40 -16.78 -10.13
N ASP A 103 -14.02 -17.97 -10.59
CA ASP A 103 -13.85 -18.27 -12.02
C ASP A 103 -15.17 -18.09 -12.79
N LYS A 104 -16.31 -18.48 -12.20
CA LYS A 104 -17.64 -18.22 -12.78
C LYS A 104 -17.92 -16.73 -12.90
N ALA A 105 -17.57 -15.93 -11.89
CA ALA A 105 -17.75 -14.48 -11.94
C ALA A 105 -16.82 -13.81 -12.97
N LEU A 106 -15.54 -14.20 -13.02
CA LEU A 106 -14.59 -13.71 -14.01
C LEU A 106 -14.99 -14.05 -15.45
N ALA A 107 -15.58 -15.24 -15.67
CA ALA A 107 -16.04 -15.65 -16.98
C ALA A 107 -17.12 -14.72 -17.56
N VAL A 108 -18.00 -14.15 -16.72
CA VAL A 108 -18.99 -13.14 -17.15
C VAL A 108 -18.29 -11.88 -17.69
N ALA A 109 -17.18 -11.49 -17.07
CA ALA A 109 -16.34 -10.38 -17.51
C ALA A 109 -15.34 -10.78 -18.62
N LYS A 110 -15.41 -12.01 -19.16
CA LYS A 110 -14.46 -12.57 -20.14
C LYS A 110 -13.00 -12.56 -19.65
N LEU A 111 -12.81 -12.74 -18.36
CA LEU A 111 -11.51 -12.82 -17.69
C LEU A 111 -11.25 -14.24 -17.19
N LYS A 112 -9.97 -14.56 -17.01
CA LYS A 112 -9.49 -15.79 -16.38
C LYS A 112 -8.30 -15.43 -15.51
N TYR A 113 -8.13 -16.16 -14.41
CA TYR A 113 -6.99 -15.96 -13.52
C TYR A 113 -6.38 -17.30 -13.11
N SER A 114 -5.07 -17.41 -13.27
CA SER A 114 -4.32 -18.66 -13.05
C SER A 114 -3.62 -18.68 -11.70
N GLY A 115 -3.46 -17.52 -11.05
CA GLY A 115 -2.75 -17.37 -9.78
C GLY A 115 -1.29 -16.94 -9.94
N GLY A 116 -0.87 -16.50 -11.14
CA GLY A 116 0.52 -16.21 -11.43
C GLY A 116 1.04 -14.86 -10.92
N VAL A 117 0.14 -13.94 -10.57
CA VAL A 117 0.55 -12.56 -10.25
C VAL A 117 1.21 -12.48 -8.88
N ARG A 118 2.37 -11.84 -8.84
CA ARG A 118 3.00 -11.37 -7.60
C ARG A 118 2.53 -9.95 -7.32
N VAL A 119 1.86 -9.77 -6.18
CA VAL A 119 1.39 -8.46 -5.71
C VAL A 119 2.45 -7.89 -4.79
N ARG A 120 2.87 -6.63 -5.02
CA ARG A 120 3.91 -5.94 -4.25
C ARG A 120 3.45 -4.55 -3.83
N HIS A 121 3.93 -4.10 -2.69
CA HIS A 121 3.72 -2.72 -2.26
C HIS A 121 4.75 -1.79 -2.93
N LEU A 122 4.38 -0.56 -3.29
CA LEU A 122 5.34 0.39 -3.90
C LEU A 122 6.56 0.63 -2.99
N ALA A 123 6.35 0.76 -1.68
CA ALA A 123 7.44 0.85 -0.70
C ALA A 123 8.40 -0.36 -0.75
N GLU A 124 7.89 -1.58 -0.97
CA GLU A 124 8.74 -2.78 -1.16
C GLU A 124 9.62 -2.61 -2.40
N VAL A 125 9.03 -2.17 -3.51
CA VAL A 125 9.75 -1.97 -4.78
C VAL A 125 10.82 -0.89 -4.63
N LEU A 126 10.49 0.24 -3.99
CA LEU A 126 11.46 1.30 -3.72
C LEU A 126 12.61 0.80 -2.85
N TYR A 127 12.33 -0.02 -1.84
CA TYR A 127 13.34 -0.51 -0.91
C TYR A 127 14.20 -1.65 -1.47
N THR A 128 13.59 -2.61 -2.17
CA THR A 128 14.28 -3.86 -2.57
C THR A 128 14.76 -3.83 -4.02
N ASP A 129 14.01 -3.20 -4.92
CA ASP A 129 14.35 -3.18 -6.33
C ASP A 129 15.16 -1.93 -6.67
N ILE A 130 14.73 -0.75 -6.23
CA ILE A 130 15.46 0.49 -6.51
C ILE A 130 16.61 0.69 -5.51
N THR A 131 16.33 0.44 -4.23
CA THR A 131 17.21 0.58 -3.08
C THR A 131 17.41 2.02 -2.58
N PRO A 132 17.55 2.23 -1.25
CA PRO A 132 17.82 3.54 -0.66
C PRO A 132 19.07 4.21 -1.25
N GLU A 133 20.11 3.44 -1.61
CA GLU A 133 21.36 3.99 -2.16
C GLU A 133 21.13 4.65 -3.53
N VAL A 134 20.37 3.99 -4.41
CA VAL A 134 20.05 4.56 -5.74
C VAL A 134 19.15 5.77 -5.59
N ILE A 135 18.16 5.71 -4.69
CA ILE A 135 17.27 6.85 -4.41
C ILE A 135 18.11 8.04 -3.92
N GLY A 136 18.98 7.83 -2.92
CA GLY A 136 19.85 8.87 -2.38
C GLY A 136 20.78 9.50 -3.41
N ALA A 137 21.30 8.73 -4.36
CA ALA A 137 22.13 9.24 -5.45
C ALA A 137 21.37 10.13 -6.45
N ARG A 138 20.04 10.02 -6.52
CA ARG A 138 19.16 10.82 -7.40
C ARG A 138 18.60 12.08 -6.71
N VAL A 139 18.82 12.24 -5.40
CA VAL A 139 18.29 13.38 -4.64
C VAL A 139 18.98 14.68 -5.07
N THR A 140 18.20 15.60 -5.66
CA THR A 140 18.68 16.92 -6.08
C THR A 140 18.50 17.99 -5.00
N LYS A 141 17.50 17.83 -4.12
CA LYS A 141 17.23 18.73 -3.00
C LYS A 141 17.04 17.92 -1.71
N PRO A 142 18.12 17.67 -0.95
CA PRO A 142 18.05 16.92 0.29
C PRO A 142 17.13 17.59 1.33
N LEU A 143 16.38 16.78 2.08
CA LEU A 143 15.47 17.22 3.14
C LEU A 143 16.18 17.48 4.48
N LYS A 144 17.40 18.03 4.43
CA LYS A 144 18.27 18.20 5.60
C LYS A 144 17.60 19.00 6.71
N GLY A 145 17.64 18.45 7.91
CA GLY A 145 17.07 19.05 9.13
C GLY A 145 15.55 18.87 9.27
N LEU A 146 14.88 18.21 8.32
CA LEU A 146 13.49 17.81 8.48
C LEU A 146 13.43 16.49 9.28
N LYS A 147 12.75 16.52 10.43
CA LYS A 147 12.52 15.36 11.28
C LYS A 147 11.21 14.68 10.90
N VAL A 148 11.30 13.51 10.27
CA VAL A 148 10.15 12.80 9.73
C VAL A 148 9.90 11.54 10.55
N ALA A 149 8.67 11.33 11.00
CA ALA A 149 8.23 10.08 11.61
C ALA A 149 7.76 9.10 10.51
N PRO A 150 8.48 7.99 10.25
CA PRO A 150 8.05 6.99 9.28
C PRO A 150 6.90 6.18 9.87
N TYR A 151 5.71 6.31 9.30
CA TYR A 151 4.51 5.61 9.74
C TYR A 151 4.11 4.52 8.73
N TYR A 152 4.45 3.28 9.07
CA TYR A 152 4.19 2.08 8.27
C TYR A 152 2.70 1.74 8.23
N GLY A 153 1.98 2.07 9.30
CA GLY A 153 0.63 1.60 9.53
C GLY A 153 0.60 0.09 9.77
N CYS A 154 -0.61 -0.45 9.93
CA CYS A 154 -0.78 -1.86 10.30
C CYS A 154 -0.59 -2.84 9.14
N GLN A 155 -0.99 -2.46 7.92
CA GLN A 155 -1.13 -3.39 6.79
C GLN A 155 0.09 -3.48 5.88
N LEU A 156 1.06 -2.58 6.01
CA LEU A 156 2.30 -2.66 5.21
C LEU A 156 3.16 -3.85 5.65
N VAL A 157 3.18 -4.11 6.96
CA VAL A 157 4.06 -5.09 7.61
C VAL A 157 3.32 -6.36 8.08
N ARG A 158 1.97 -6.37 8.06
CA ARG A 158 1.15 -7.52 8.46
C ARG A 158 -0.03 -7.76 7.49
N PRO A 159 -0.50 -9.00 7.33
CA PRO A 159 0.08 -10.24 7.86
C PRO A 159 1.27 -10.75 7.03
N ASN A 160 1.36 -10.37 5.75
CA ASN A 160 2.38 -10.81 4.80
C ASN A 160 3.18 -9.60 4.28
N GLY A 161 3.61 -8.72 5.18
CA GLY A 161 4.44 -7.59 4.81
C GLY A 161 5.85 -8.02 4.39
N PHE A 162 6.57 -7.12 3.75
CA PHE A 162 7.96 -7.34 3.32
C PHE A 162 9.01 -6.95 4.37
N ASP A 163 8.56 -6.38 5.49
CA ASP A 163 9.38 -5.87 6.58
C ASP A 163 8.89 -6.44 7.92
N ASP A 164 9.69 -6.29 8.98
CA ASP A 164 9.39 -6.85 10.29
C ASP A 164 8.10 -6.24 10.89
N PRO A 165 7.16 -7.06 11.38
CA PRO A 165 5.88 -6.56 11.88
C PRO A 165 5.97 -5.76 13.19
N GLU A 166 7.02 -5.97 13.98
CA GLU A 166 7.22 -5.32 15.28
C GLU A 166 8.29 -4.23 15.24
N SER A 167 9.33 -4.40 14.41
CA SER A 167 10.47 -3.48 14.31
C SER A 167 10.86 -3.22 12.84
N PRO A 168 9.97 -2.60 12.04
CA PRO A 168 10.27 -2.31 10.65
C PRO A 168 11.26 -1.15 10.51
N HIS A 169 12.04 -1.18 9.43
CA HIS A 169 13.14 -0.23 9.16
C HIS A 169 13.16 0.30 7.72
N SER A 170 12.42 -0.30 6.78
CA SER A 170 12.46 0.08 5.37
C SER A 170 12.05 1.52 5.08
N LEU A 171 10.99 2.05 5.72
CA LEU A 171 10.61 3.46 5.56
C LEU A 171 11.60 4.41 6.26
N ASP A 172 12.23 3.97 7.35
CA ASP A 172 13.25 4.76 8.05
C ASP A 172 14.46 4.99 7.14
N GLU A 173 14.93 3.92 6.49
CA GLU A 173 16.05 3.97 5.55
C GLU A 173 15.71 4.75 4.28
N LEU A 174 14.49 4.59 3.76
CA LEU A 174 14.01 5.40 2.63
C LEU A 174 13.98 6.89 3.01
N VAL A 175 13.48 7.26 4.19
CA VAL A 175 13.49 8.64 4.68
C VAL A 175 14.92 9.18 4.83
N ALA A 176 15.81 8.38 5.43
CA ALA A 176 17.22 8.75 5.58
C ALA A 176 17.92 8.96 4.22
N SER A 177 17.60 8.15 3.22
CA SER A 177 18.15 8.29 1.86
C SER A 177 17.78 9.61 1.19
N LEU A 178 16.66 10.23 1.57
CA LEU A 178 16.25 11.56 1.10
C LEU A 178 16.98 12.71 1.84
N GLY A 179 17.86 12.38 2.79
CA GLY A 179 18.61 13.31 3.61
C GLY A 179 17.82 13.91 4.78
N ALA A 180 16.66 13.33 5.12
CA ALA A 180 15.87 13.71 6.29
C ALA A 180 16.30 12.92 7.53
N ASP A 181 15.94 13.42 8.72
CA ASP A 181 16.16 12.73 9.99
C ASP A 181 14.96 11.82 10.27
N ALA A 182 15.14 10.51 10.11
CA ALA A 182 14.12 9.51 10.48
C ALA A 182 13.98 9.45 12.02
N VAL A 183 12.84 9.90 12.53
CA VAL A 183 12.55 9.92 13.96
C VAL A 183 12.31 8.49 14.44
N SER A 184 12.95 8.13 15.56
CA SER A 184 12.64 6.90 16.28
C SER A 184 11.42 7.12 17.19
N TRP A 185 10.43 6.25 17.08
CA TRP A 185 9.18 6.30 17.85
C TRP A 185 8.52 4.91 17.85
N GLU A 186 7.66 4.64 18.82
CA GLU A 186 7.19 3.27 19.11
C GLU A 186 5.96 2.85 18.30
N LEU A 187 5.12 3.82 17.91
CA LEU A 187 3.81 3.51 17.32
C LEU A 187 3.82 3.39 15.78
N LYS A 188 5.02 3.25 15.19
CA LYS A 188 5.30 3.16 13.74
C LYS A 188 4.40 2.20 12.95
N ALA A 189 4.07 1.04 13.53
CA ALA A 189 3.25 -0.01 12.91
C ALA A 189 1.88 -0.21 13.58
N ARG A 190 1.45 0.72 14.43
CA ARG A 190 0.14 0.66 15.10
C ARG A 190 -0.98 1.13 14.16
N CYS A 191 -2.20 0.67 14.40
CA CYS A 191 -3.35 1.01 13.57
C CYS A 191 -3.74 2.49 13.75
N CYS A 192 -4.02 3.19 12.65
CA CYS A 192 -4.53 4.56 12.67
C CYS A 192 -6.02 4.65 13.06
N GLY A 193 -6.76 3.54 13.00
CA GLY A 193 -8.20 3.53 13.30
C GLY A 193 -9.09 3.92 12.11
N SER A 194 -8.54 4.10 10.90
CA SER A 194 -9.32 4.52 9.72
C SER A 194 -10.55 3.64 9.43
N SER A 195 -10.49 2.33 9.67
CA SER A 195 -11.65 1.43 9.50
C SER A 195 -12.79 1.68 10.49
N LEU A 196 -12.51 2.37 11.60
CA LEU A 196 -13.44 2.66 12.69
C LEU A 196 -13.99 4.08 12.62
N ILE A 197 -13.43 4.98 11.80
CA ILE A 197 -13.76 6.40 11.82
C ILE A 197 -15.25 6.70 11.62
N MET A 198 -15.96 5.83 10.89
CA MET A 198 -17.41 5.96 10.65
C MET A 198 -18.27 5.30 11.72
N SER A 199 -17.85 4.15 12.26
CA SER A 199 -18.67 3.35 13.18
C SER A 199 -18.42 3.67 14.64
N GLU A 200 -17.16 3.93 15.00
CA GLU A 200 -16.66 4.15 16.37
C GLU A 200 -15.71 5.36 16.38
N PRO A 201 -16.21 6.58 16.09
CA PRO A 201 -15.37 7.76 15.89
C PRO A 201 -14.52 8.11 17.10
N ASP A 202 -15.05 7.97 18.31
CA ASP A 202 -14.31 8.30 19.55
C ASP A 202 -13.07 7.40 19.71
N VAL A 203 -13.21 6.11 19.41
CA VAL A 203 -12.09 5.15 19.43
C VAL A 203 -11.06 5.49 18.36
N ALA A 204 -11.51 5.82 17.14
CA ALA A 204 -10.63 6.20 16.05
C ALA A 204 -9.84 7.48 16.39
N LEU A 205 -10.51 8.51 16.91
CA LEU A 205 -9.89 9.78 17.32
C LEU A 205 -8.90 9.60 18.47
N GLU A 206 -9.17 8.71 19.43
CA GLU A 206 -8.22 8.38 20.49
C GLU A 206 -6.94 7.73 19.93
N LEU A 207 -7.08 6.81 18.96
CA LEU A 207 -5.92 6.17 18.31
C LEU A 207 -5.10 7.19 17.51
N ILE A 208 -5.75 8.06 16.75
CA ILE A 208 -5.12 9.16 16.01
C ILE A 208 -4.35 10.06 16.96
N ASN A 209 -4.99 10.49 18.06
CA ASN A 209 -4.35 11.36 19.05
C ASN A 209 -3.10 10.73 19.65
N LYS A 210 -3.17 9.45 20.05
CA LYS A 210 -2.01 8.71 20.58
C LYS A 210 -0.86 8.66 19.58
N LEU A 211 -1.15 8.38 18.30
CA LEU A 211 -0.16 8.34 17.23
C LEU A 211 0.53 9.69 17.02
N LEU A 212 -0.25 10.74 16.79
CA LEU A 212 0.26 12.09 16.51
C LEU A 212 1.03 12.64 17.71
N ARG A 213 0.50 12.45 18.92
CA ARG A 213 1.15 12.90 20.15
C ARG A 213 2.47 12.18 20.38
N ASN A 214 2.54 10.85 20.18
CA ASN A 214 3.78 10.10 20.34
C ASN A 214 4.84 10.54 19.32
N ALA A 215 4.46 10.76 18.06
CA ALA A 215 5.37 11.27 17.04
C ALA A 215 5.89 12.68 17.42
N GLN A 216 5.01 13.57 17.88
CA GLN A 216 5.36 14.93 18.30
C GLN A 216 6.27 14.93 19.55
N GLU A 217 5.99 14.09 20.55
CA GLU A 217 6.80 13.95 21.78
C GLU A 217 8.21 13.42 21.47
N ASN A 218 8.39 12.66 20.39
CA ASN A 218 9.69 12.22 19.87
C ASN A 218 10.33 13.23 18.89
N GLY A 219 9.71 14.41 18.71
CA GLY A 219 10.29 15.53 17.95
C GLY A 219 10.05 15.49 16.44
N ALA A 220 9.07 14.71 15.97
CA ALA A 220 8.68 14.72 14.55
C ALA A 220 8.04 16.06 14.15
N GLN A 221 8.39 16.53 12.96
CA GLN A 221 7.81 17.71 12.31
C GLN A 221 6.73 17.34 11.30
N CYS A 222 6.79 16.13 10.75
CA CYS A 222 5.75 15.54 9.92
C CYS A 222 5.79 14.01 10.01
N LEU A 223 4.72 13.36 9.53
CA LEU A 223 4.65 11.92 9.33
C LEU A 223 4.71 11.63 7.83
N VAL A 224 5.30 10.49 7.46
CA VAL A 224 5.19 9.93 6.12
C VAL A 224 4.53 8.56 6.21
N THR A 225 3.57 8.30 5.32
CA THR A 225 2.89 6.99 5.27
C THR A 225 2.62 6.58 3.85
N PRO A 226 2.83 5.29 3.50
CA PRO A 226 2.57 4.79 2.16
C PRO A 226 1.16 4.17 2.09
N CYS A 227 0.19 4.71 2.85
CA CYS A 227 -1.19 4.25 2.87
C CYS A 227 -2.15 5.45 2.76
N PRO A 228 -2.93 5.56 1.67
CA PRO A 228 -3.96 6.58 1.51
C PRO A 228 -4.93 6.72 2.67
N LEU A 229 -5.38 5.60 3.24
CA LEU A 229 -6.32 5.60 4.36
C LEU A 229 -5.68 6.12 5.64
N CYS A 230 -4.40 5.81 5.86
CA CYS A 230 -3.65 6.39 6.96
C CYS A 230 -3.45 7.89 6.77
N HIS A 231 -3.15 8.33 5.55
CA HIS A 231 -2.98 9.74 5.22
C HIS A 231 -4.25 10.53 5.53
N ILE A 232 -5.40 10.13 4.97
CA ILE A 232 -6.70 10.79 5.20
C ILE A 232 -7.06 10.86 6.69
N ASN A 233 -6.66 9.85 7.45
CA ASN A 233 -7.06 9.71 8.85
C ASN A 233 -6.10 10.41 9.83
N LEU A 234 -4.94 10.86 9.37
CA LEU A 234 -3.94 11.57 10.19
C LEU A 234 -3.75 13.04 9.80
N ASP A 235 -4.39 13.47 8.71
CA ASP A 235 -4.44 14.86 8.20
C ASP A 235 -5.67 15.60 8.73
#